data_AF-A0AAJ2KI79-F1
#
_entry.id   AF-A0AAJ2KI79-F1
#
_cell.length_a   1.000
_cell.length_b   1.000
_cell.length_c   1.000
_cell.angle_alpha   90.00
_cell.angle_beta   90.00
_cell.angle_gamma   90.00
#
_symmetry.space_group_name_H-M   'P 1'
#
loop_
_entity.id
_entity.type
_entity.pdbx_description
1 polymer ?
#
loop_
_entity_poly.entity_id
_entity_poly.type
_entity_poly.pdbx_seq_one_letter_code
_entity_poly.pdbx_strand_id
1 'polypeptide(L)'
;MLKEGDVVYGGAPEQSGFYFDKATLDAAGGSRQKLWESLQVKPHRIYGFRSQIQAYRVKRDAVAGTGQALSQDPAVFGLGGRTQFSCQIIKLCLSLLTSLLISEYGYEY
;
A
#
# COMPACT_ATOMS: atom_id res chain seq x y z
N MET A 1 10.24 12.05 1.10
CA MET A 1 10.81 11.76 2.44
C MET A 1 9.65 11.52 3.38
N LEU A 2 9.71 10.46 4.18
CA LEU A 2 8.68 10.19 5.19
C LEU A 2 9.10 10.84 6.50
N LYS A 3 8.16 11.51 7.16
CA LYS A 3 8.38 12.23 8.39
C LYS A 3 7.93 11.40 9.59
N GLU A 4 8.59 11.62 10.72
CA GLU A 4 8.12 11.07 11.99
C GLU A 4 6.65 11.42 12.23
N GLY A 5 5.87 10.40 12.61
CA GLY A 5 4.44 10.53 12.84
C GLY A 5 3.56 10.28 11.62
N ASP A 6 4.11 10.26 10.40
CA ASP A 6 3.37 9.93 9.19
C ASP A 6 2.75 8.52 9.28
N VAL A 7 1.62 8.34 8.61
CA VAL A 7 0.96 7.04 8.47
C VAL A 7 1.09 6.55 7.04
N VAL A 8 1.60 5.33 6.89
CA VAL A 8 1.73 4.62 5.62
C VAL A 8 1.03 3.28 5.69
N TYR A 9 0.65 2.76 4.53
CA TYR A 9 -0.13 1.51 4.42
C TYR A 9 0.66 0.48 3.64
N GLY A 10 0.61 -0.78 4.07
CA GLY A 10 1.20 -1.92 3.38
C GLY A 10 0.17 -3.03 3.17
N GLY A 11 0.34 -3.86 2.15
CA GLY A 11 -0.55 -5.00 1.94
C GLY A 11 -0.31 -6.14 2.94
N ALA A 12 -1.38 -6.79 3.40
CA ALA A 12 -1.38 -7.97 4.26
C ALA A 12 -2.00 -9.19 3.51
N PRO A 13 -1.79 -10.46 3.92
CA PRO A 13 -1.23 -10.95 5.20
C PRO A 13 0.30 -10.89 5.36
N GLU A 14 1.07 -10.53 4.34
CA GLU A 14 2.54 -10.44 4.45
C GLU A 14 3.08 -9.05 4.12
N GLN A 15 3.85 -8.47 5.04
CA GLN A 15 4.49 -7.18 4.84
C GLN A 15 5.57 -7.25 3.75
N SER A 16 5.34 -6.54 2.64
CA SER A 16 6.30 -6.38 1.55
C SER A 16 7.30 -5.24 1.82
N GLY A 17 8.16 -4.96 0.84
CA GLY A 17 9.03 -3.78 0.85
C GLY A 17 8.37 -2.49 0.32
N PHE A 18 7.08 -2.54 -0.02
CA PHE A 18 6.36 -1.45 -0.67
C PHE A 18 5.17 -0.99 0.18
N TYR A 19 5.06 0.33 0.32
CA TYR A 19 4.01 1.02 1.08
C TYR A 19 3.37 2.10 0.21
N PHE A 20 2.22 2.61 0.62
CA PHE A 20 1.49 3.67 -0.07
C PHE A 20 0.84 4.64 0.92
N ASP A 21 0.39 5.79 0.42
CA ASP A 21 -0.19 6.87 1.22
C ASP A 21 -1.70 6.73 1.41
N LYS A 22 -2.25 7.55 2.31
CA LYS A 22 -3.70 7.60 2.56
C LYS A 22 -4.48 8.05 1.30
N ALA A 23 -3.92 8.95 0.50
CA ALA A 23 -4.58 9.43 -0.72
C ALA A 23 -4.85 8.30 -1.73
N THR A 24 -3.91 7.35 -1.83
CA THR A 24 -4.08 6.14 -2.64
C THR A 24 -5.19 5.25 -2.11
N LEU A 25 -5.26 5.09 -0.78
CA LEU A 25 -6.33 4.33 -0.13
C LEU A 25 -7.70 4.99 -0.33
N ASP A 26 -7.80 6.28 -0.10
CA ASP A 26 -9.03 7.05 -0.27
C ASP A 26 -9.52 6.98 -1.72
N ALA A 27 -8.61 7.11 -2.70
CA ALA A 27 -8.94 7.03 -4.11
C ALA A 27 -9.41 5.64 -4.58
N ALA A 28 -9.03 4.57 -3.88
CA ALA A 28 -9.54 3.24 -4.14
C ALA A 28 -11.00 3.07 -3.66
N GLY A 29 -11.44 3.89 -2.69
CA GLY A 29 -12.82 3.90 -2.19
C GLY A 29 -13.29 2.53 -1.70
N GLY A 30 -12.45 1.80 -0.98
CA GLY A 30 -12.75 0.44 -0.49
C GLY A 30 -12.66 -0.68 -1.54
N SER A 31 -12.42 -0.35 -2.82
CA SER A 31 -12.27 -1.39 -3.85
C SER A 31 -10.87 -1.98 -3.84
N ARG A 32 -10.79 -3.29 -3.54
CA ARG A 32 -9.55 -4.08 -3.63
C ARG A 32 -8.94 -3.98 -5.02
N GLN A 33 -9.76 -4.20 -6.05
CA GLN A 33 -9.30 -4.17 -7.44
C GLN A 33 -8.68 -2.80 -7.77
N LYS A 34 -9.40 -1.71 -7.53
CA LYS A 34 -8.88 -0.35 -7.81
C LYS A 34 -7.59 -0.07 -7.05
N LEU A 35 -7.53 -0.45 -5.76
CA LEU A 35 -6.33 -0.25 -4.96
C LEU A 35 -5.13 -0.92 -5.59
N TRP A 36 -5.22 -2.23 -5.83
CA TRP A 36 -4.06 -3.03 -6.23
C TRP A 36 -3.66 -2.81 -7.69
N GLU A 37 -4.62 -2.55 -8.58
CA GLU A 37 -4.33 -2.18 -9.98
C GLU A 37 -3.64 -0.82 -10.08
N SER A 38 -4.06 0.15 -9.25
CA SER A 38 -3.44 1.48 -9.20
C SER A 38 -2.02 1.47 -8.63
N LEU A 39 -1.66 0.40 -7.93
CA LEU A 39 -0.35 0.11 -7.38
C LEU A 39 0.43 -0.92 -8.21
N GLN A 40 -0.12 -1.39 -9.34
CA GLN A 40 0.45 -2.43 -10.18
C GLN A 40 0.86 -3.71 -9.41
N VAL A 41 0.05 -4.12 -8.43
CA VAL A 41 0.28 -5.34 -7.65
C VAL A 41 -0.43 -6.49 -8.35
N LYS A 42 0.31 -7.53 -8.75
CA LYS A 42 -0.31 -8.70 -9.38
C LYS A 42 -1.24 -9.43 -8.39
N PRO A 43 -2.45 -9.82 -8.80
CA PRO A 43 -3.27 -10.72 -8.00
C PRO A 43 -2.61 -12.10 -7.88
N HIS A 44 -2.79 -12.75 -6.74
CA HIS A 44 -2.38 -14.13 -6.56
C HIS A 44 -3.22 -15.05 -7.46
N ARG A 45 -2.60 -16.08 -8.07
CA ARG A 45 -3.27 -16.97 -9.04
C ARG A 45 -4.52 -17.68 -8.49
N ILE A 46 -4.47 -18.07 -7.21
CA ILE A 46 -5.56 -18.77 -6.52
C ILE A 46 -6.43 -17.80 -5.71
N TYR A 47 -5.82 -17.03 -4.79
CA TYR A 47 -6.52 -16.15 -3.86
C TYR A 47 -6.90 -14.75 -4.39
N GLY A 48 -6.46 -14.39 -5.59
CA GLY A 48 -6.71 -13.07 -6.16
C GLY A 48 -5.97 -11.95 -5.43
N PHE A 49 -6.59 -10.77 -5.39
CA PHE A 49 -6.04 -9.62 -4.68
C PHE A 49 -6.05 -9.76 -3.17
N ARG A 50 -5.05 -9.15 -2.51
CA ARG A 50 -4.98 -9.06 -1.05
C ARG A 50 -6.27 -8.44 -0.50
N SER A 51 -6.81 -9.03 0.56
CA SER A 51 -8.05 -8.58 1.20
C SER A 51 -7.81 -7.59 2.35
N GLN A 52 -6.57 -7.41 2.76
CA GLN A 52 -6.22 -6.64 3.94
C GLN A 52 -5.05 -5.69 3.67
N ILE A 53 -5.02 -4.60 4.43
CA ILE A 53 -3.88 -3.69 4.54
C ILE A 53 -3.50 -3.55 6.01
N GLN A 54 -2.30 -3.08 6.26
CA GLN A 54 -1.81 -2.71 7.58
C GLN A 54 -1.40 -1.25 7.57
N ALA A 55 -1.84 -0.51 8.58
CA ALA A 55 -1.41 0.85 8.80
C ALA A 55 -0.19 0.86 9.72
N TYR A 56 0.80 1.66 9.37
CA TYR A 56 2.02 1.81 10.13
C TYR A 56 2.32 3.27 10.39
N ARG A 57 2.83 3.56 11.59
CA ARG A 57 3.36 4.87 11.94
C ARG A 57 4.86 4.92 11.72
N VAL A 58 5.34 5.99 11.10
CA VAL A 58 6.75 6.30 10.96
C VAL A 58 7.29 6.78 12.31
N LYS A 59 8.29 6.08 12.85
CA LYS A 59 8.88 6.34 14.18
C LYS A 59 9.94 7.43 14.19
N ARG A 60 10.49 7.77 13.03
CA ARG A 60 11.53 8.79 12.83
C ARG A 60 11.63 9.11 11.34
N ASP A 61 12.11 10.30 11.00
CA ASP A 61 12.36 10.70 9.61
C ASP A 61 13.14 9.62 8.83
N ALA A 62 12.64 9.27 7.64
CA ALA A 62 13.19 8.21 6.82
C ALA A 62 13.21 8.58 5.33
N VAL A 63 14.33 8.29 4.69
CA VAL A 63 14.47 8.38 3.23
C VAL A 63 13.93 7.10 2.62
N ALA A 64 12.86 7.23 1.85
CA ALA A 64 12.24 6.14 1.10
C ALA A 64 12.32 6.46 -0.39
N GLY A 65 12.62 5.44 -1.21
CA GLY A 65 12.45 5.56 -2.64
C GLY A 65 10.98 5.84 -2.92
N THR A 66 10.70 6.98 -3.56
CA THR A 66 9.33 7.41 -3.82
C THR A 66 9.13 7.47 -5.33
N GLY A 67 8.05 6.88 -5.83
CA GLY A 67 7.76 6.89 -7.26
C GLY A 67 6.30 6.52 -7.53
N GLN A 68 5.87 6.71 -8.78
CA GLN A 68 4.57 6.23 -9.23
C GLN A 68 4.69 4.78 -9.70
N ALA A 69 3.68 3.97 -9.39
CA ALA A 69 3.60 2.59 -9.86
C ALA A 69 3.29 2.55 -11.36
N LEU A 70 4.30 2.66 -12.22
CA LEU A 70 4.14 2.70 -13.68
C LEU A 70 5.08 1.74 -14.43
N SER A 71 5.92 1.00 -13.71
CA SER A 71 6.98 0.17 -14.31
C SER A 71 6.50 -1.18 -14.86
N GLN A 72 5.31 -1.64 -14.48
CA GLN A 72 4.76 -2.93 -14.91
C GLN A 72 3.85 -2.79 -16.15
N ASP A 73 3.64 -3.90 -16.85
CA ASP A 73 2.72 -3.98 -17.98
C ASP A 73 1.27 -3.65 -17.54
N PRO A 74 0.67 -2.55 -18.04
CA PRO A 74 -0.66 -2.14 -17.62
C PRO A 74 -1.75 -3.14 -17.98
N ALA A 75 -1.56 -3.97 -19.01
CA ALA A 75 -2.54 -4.99 -19.40
C ALA A 75 -2.65 -6.14 -18.38
N VAL A 76 -1.60 -6.35 -17.58
CA VAL A 76 -1.52 -7.47 -16.62
C VAL A 76 -1.69 -6.99 -15.19
N PHE A 77 -1.17 -5.81 -14.85
CA PHE A 77 -1.08 -5.32 -13.48
C PHE A 77 -2.03 -4.16 -13.18
N GLY A 78 -2.71 -3.62 -14.20
CA GLY A 78 -3.51 -2.40 -14.09
C GLY A 78 -2.72 -1.14 -14.45
N LEU A 79 -3.45 -0.05 -14.67
CA LEU A 79 -2.89 1.21 -15.17
C LEU A 79 -1.86 1.84 -14.24
N GLY A 80 -1.88 1.51 -12.95
CA GLY A 80 -0.93 2.07 -12.01
C GLY A 80 -1.19 3.55 -11.69
N GLY A 81 -0.10 4.29 -11.48
CA GLY A 81 -0.09 5.75 -11.33
C GLY A 81 -0.22 6.28 -9.89
N ARG A 82 -0.39 5.41 -8.89
CA ARG A 82 -0.40 5.81 -7.48
C ARG A 82 1.00 5.81 -6.88
N THR A 83 1.14 6.62 -5.83
CA THR A 83 2.40 6.80 -5.10
C THR A 83 2.77 5.52 -4.36
N GLN A 84 4.01 5.09 -4.54
CA GLN A 84 4.62 4.00 -3.79
C GLN A 84 5.89 4.48 -3.09
N PHE A 85 6.08 3.93 -1.90
CA PHE A 85 7.29 4.06 -1.11
C PHE A 85 7.97 2.70 -1.07
N SER A 86 9.12 2.58 -1.73
CA SER A 86 10.01 1.43 -1.63
C SER A 86 11.07 1.70 -0.58
N CYS A 87 11.24 0.81 0.40
CA CYS A 87 12.36 0.96 1.30
C CYS A 87 12.73 -0.35 2.00
N GLN A 88 14.01 -0.71 1.89
CA GLN A 88 14.61 -1.83 2.62
C GLN A 88 14.79 -1.52 4.12
N ILE A 89 14.83 -0.25 4.52
CA ILE A 89 15.12 0.20 5.90
C ILE A 89 13.83 0.55 6.69
N ILE A 90 12.69 0.72 6.02
CA ILE A 90 11.42 1.15 6.66
C ILE A 90 10.94 0.15 7.73
N LYS A 91 11.18 -1.16 7.61
CA LYS A 91 10.75 -2.13 8.63
C LYS A 91 11.26 -1.79 10.04
N LEU A 92 12.46 -1.22 10.16
CA LEU A 92 13.03 -0.79 11.45
C LEU A 92 12.44 0.54 11.94
N CYS A 93 11.89 1.36 11.04
CA CYS A 93 11.35 2.69 11.33
C CYS A 93 9.82 2.72 11.41
N LEU A 94 9.12 1.58 11.27
CA LEU A 94 7.67 1.51 11.42
C LEU A 94 7.25 0.91 12.75
N SER A 95 6.08 1.36 13.22
CA SER A 95 5.27 0.69 14.23
C SER A 95 3.96 0.28 13.59
N LEU A 96 3.57 -0.99 13.71
CA LEU A 96 2.23 -1.42 13.32
C LEU A 96 1.21 -0.68 14.20
N LEU A 97 0.19 -0.10 13.57
CA LEU A 97 -0.94 0.50 14.26
C LEU A 97 -2.11 -0.49 14.30
N THR A 98 -2.54 -0.96 13.13
CA THR A 98 -3.71 -1.83 12.99
C THR A 98 -3.70 -2.57 11.65
N SER A 99 -4.52 -3.62 11.54
CA SER A 99 -4.84 -4.29 10.28
C SER A 99 -6.28 -3.94 9.88
N LEU A 100 -6.49 -3.61 8.61
CA LEU A 100 -7.78 -3.17 8.06
C LEU A 100 -8.21 -4.13 6.96
N LEU A 101 -9.47 -4.55 6.97
CA LEU A 101 -10.09 -5.23 5.84
C LEU A 101 -10.39 -4.20 4.74
N ILE A 102 -10.07 -4.56 3.51
CA ILE A 102 -10.50 -3.80 2.35
C ILE A 102 -11.91 -4.27 2.00
N SER A 103 -12.91 -3.61 2.57
CA SER A 103 -14.33 -3.88 2.30
C SER A 103 -14.83 -3.02 1.14
N GLU A 104 -15.60 -3.63 0.24
CA GLU A 104 -16.27 -2.96 -0.88
C GLU A 104 -17.35 -1.95 -0.41
N TYR A 105 -17.67 -1.93 0.89
CA TYR A 105 -18.69 -1.09 1.51
C TYR A 105 -18.16 -0.03 2.50
N GLY A 106 -16.85 0.23 2.54
CA GLY A 106 -16.24 1.29 3.37
C GLY A 106 -15.41 0.75 4.54
N TYR A 107 -14.49 1.59 5.05
CA TYR A 107 -13.52 1.24 6.09
C TYR A 107 -14.21 1.25 7.47
N GLU A 108 -14.20 0.12 8.19
CA GLU A 108 -14.57 0.09 9.61
C GLU A 108 -13.36 0.52 10.45
N TYR A 109 -13.57 1.55 11.30
CA TYR A 109 -12.58 2.14 12.19
C TYR A 109 -12.66 1.55 13.60
#